data_AF-A0A818XEJ7-F1
#
_entry.id   AF-A0A818XEJ7-F1
#
_cell.length_a   1.000
_cell.length_b   1.000
_cell.length_c   1.000
_cell.angle_alpha   90.00
_cell.angle_beta   90.00
_cell.angle_gamma   90.00
#
_symmetry.space_group_name_H-M   'P 1'
#
loop_
_entity.id
_entity.type
_entity.pdbx_description
1 polymer ?
#
loop_
_entity_poly.entity_id
_entity_poly.type
_entity_poly.pdbx_seq_one_letter_code
_entity_poly.pdbx_strand_id
1 'polypeptide(L)'
;MERIVFCRQPDIINEAPASYAHARIWFDERIRFDSENPQVAIYNMPFLHRLSSGGTLSISKLRQTLQHVLIKHSAPRTSLDFDTNKNILMQKIIDHTDNKELFTFIESTFETDEDFNKIMHNERGNPNNFHLLAGIICEKDALIFNFHHALFDFPSMKMFRQDLDYAVAKQQIPMTVANAFWLDALCDCEMDRSLQLPFDRHRVSDEHRAGRGTSISFQFDNDLSKAFLTYASTYNIKLEYY
;
A
#
# COMPACT_ATOMS: atom_id res chain seq x y z
N MET A 1 -5.67 4.56 23.34
CA MET A 1 -6.80 4.35 22.41
C MET A 1 -7.12 2.86 22.43
N GLU A 2 -8.23 2.46 23.04
CA GLU A 2 -8.69 1.07 23.00
C GLU A 2 -9.43 0.83 21.68
N ARG A 3 -8.92 -0.09 20.86
CA ARG A 3 -9.55 -0.54 19.62
C ARG A 3 -10.45 -1.73 19.96
N ILE A 4 -11.76 -1.51 19.97
CA ILE A 4 -12.74 -2.60 20.01
C ILE A 4 -13.12 -2.91 18.57
N VAL A 5 -12.58 -3.99 18.02
CA VAL A 5 -12.93 -4.49 16.68
C VAL A 5 -13.79 -5.74 16.86
N PHE A 6 -15.11 -5.58 16.74
CA PHE A 6 -16.02 -6.71 16.59
C PHE A 6 -16.28 -6.90 15.10
N CYS A 7 -15.69 -7.93 14.49
CA CYS A 7 -16.13 -8.40 13.18
C CYS A 7 -16.58 -9.85 13.29
N ARG A 8 -17.88 -10.08 13.08
CA ARG A 8 -18.44 -11.39 12.71
C ARG A 8 -17.79 -11.83 11.39
N GLN A 9 -17.59 -13.14 11.18
CA GLN A 9 -17.01 -13.63 9.92
C GLN A 9 -17.86 -13.18 8.73
N PRO A 10 -17.29 -12.44 7.77
CA PRO A 10 -18.03 -11.97 6.60
C PRO A 10 -18.17 -13.09 5.55
N ASP A 11 -19.23 -13.01 4.75
CA ASP A 11 -19.47 -13.96 3.65
C ASP A 11 -18.43 -13.78 2.54
N ILE A 12 -17.95 -14.88 1.95
CA ILE A 12 -16.93 -14.89 0.89
C ILE A 12 -17.63 -15.14 -0.45
N ILE A 13 -17.49 -14.21 -1.39
CA ILE A 13 -18.09 -14.35 -2.74
C ILE A 13 -17.16 -14.99 -3.76
N ASN A 14 -15.85 -14.95 -3.52
CA ASN A 14 -14.86 -15.56 -4.39
C ASN A 14 -13.63 -15.94 -3.59
N GLU A 15 -13.12 -17.13 -3.82
CA GLU A 15 -11.86 -17.63 -3.28
C GLU A 15 -11.03 -18.24 -4.42
N ALA A 16 -9.79 -17.79 -4.54
CA ALA A 16 -8.87 -18.24 -5.58
C ALA A 16 -7.42 -18.19 -5.08
N PRO A 17 -6.47 -18.86 -5.75
CA PRO A 17 -5.06 -18.63 -5.50
C PRO A 17 -4.69 -17.16 -5.67
N ALA A 18 -3.83 -16.64 -4.79
CA ALA A 18 -3.27 -15.30 -4.92
C ALA A 18 -2.32 -15.21 -6.13
N SER A 19 -2.16 -14.01 -6.68
CA SER A 19 -1.18 -13.79 -7.74
C SER A 19 0.26 -13.95 -7.22
N TYR A 20 1.22 -14.22 -8.12
CA TYR A 20 2.64 -14.28 -7.75
C TYR A 20 3.14 -12.98 -7.08
N ALA A 21 2.64 -11.82 -7.50
CA ALA A 21 3.01 -10.54 -6.91
C ALA A 21 2.48 -10.41 -5.46
N HIS A 22 1.21 -10.79 -5.23
CA HIS A 22 0.63 -10.81 -3.88
C HIS A 22 1.39 -11.78 -2.97
N ALA A 23 1.66 -13.00 -3.46
CA ALA A 23 2.40 -14.03 -2.74
C ALA A 23 3.81 -13.57 -2.38
N ARG A 24 4.55 -12.98 -3.33
CA ARG A 24 5.91 -12.49 -3.08
C ARG A 24 5.95 -11.49 -1.93
N ILE A 25 5.10 -10.47 -1.95
CA ILE A 25 5.12 -9.43 -0.90
C ILE A 25 4.66 -10.01 0.44
N TRP A 26 3.58 -10.80 0.45
CA TRP A 26 3.05 -11.42 1.67
C TRP A 26 4.06 -12.36 2.34
N PHE A 27 4.77 -13.18 1.55
CA PHE A 27 5.82 -14.07 2.06
C PHE A 27 7.10 -13.31 2.43
N ASP A 28 7.50 -12.29 1.66
CA ASP A 28 8.68 -11.50 1.98
C ASP A 28 8.54 -10.84 3.36
N GLU A 29 7.37 -10.25 3.66
CA GLU A 29 7.08 -9.67 4.97
C GLU A 29 7.15 -10.71 6.10
N ARG A 30 6.58 -11.90 5.90
CA ARG A 30 6.50 -12.93 6.96
C ARG A 30 7.76 -13.78 7.15
N ILE A 31 8.55 -13.95 6.10
CA ILE A 31 9.74 -14.83 6.13
C ILE A 31 11.00 -14.03 6.41
N ARG A 32 11.13 -12.81 5.85
CA ARG A 32 12.40 -12.08 5.92
C ARG A 32 12.52 -11.15 7.11
N PHE A 33 11.43 -10.85 7.79
CA PHE A 33 11.39 -9.95 8.94
C PHE A 33 11.10 -10.72 10.21
N ASP A 34 11.66 -10.23 11.31
CA ASP A 34 11.74 -10.90 12.60
C ASP A 34 10.39 -11.45 13.08
N SER A 35 10.29 -12.77 13.18
CA SER A 35 9.10 -13.47 13.69
C SER A 35 8.82 -13.18 15.16
N GLU A 36 9.83 -12.77 15.93
CA GLU A 36 9.71 -12.43 17.35
C GLU A 36 9.31 -10.96 17.57
N ASN A 37 9.43 -10.11 16.54
CA ASN A 37 8.92 -8.72 16.52
C ASN A 37 7.99 -8.49 15.32
N PRO A 38 6.72 -8.95 15.38
CA PRO A 38 5.75 -8.89 14.28
C PRO A 38 5.28 -7.47 13.90
N GLN A 39 5.95 -6.41 14.38
CA GLN A 39 5.62 -5.01 14.06
C GLN A 39 6.25 -4.50 12.76
N VAL A 40 6.96 -5.35 12.01
CA VAL A 40 7.62 -4.94 10.77
C VAL A 40 6.63 -4.99 9.60
N ALA A 41 5.74 -4.01 9.56
CA ALA A 41 4.78 -3.84 8.46
C ALA A 41 5.35 -2.94 7.35
N ILE A 42 6.51 -3.33 6.81
CA ILE A 42 7.28 -2.53 5.85
C ILE A 42 6.56 -2.27 4.53
N TYR A 43 5.58 -3.12 4.20
CA TYR A 43 4.78 -2.96 3.01
C TYR A 43 3.47 -2.21 3.27
N ASN A 44 3.27 -1.63 4.45
CA ASN A 44 2.19 -0.68 4.67
C ASN A 44 2.41 0.59 3.86
N MET A 45 1.36 1.02 3.16
CA MET A 45 1.31 2.21 2.34
C MET A 45 0.27 3.19 2.90
N PRO A 46 0.53 3.84 4.05
CA PRO A 46 -0.36 4.88 4.52
C PRO A 46 -0.21 6.11 3.63
N PHE A 47 -1.34 6.63 3.15
CA PHE A 47 -1.37 7.88 2.43
C PHE A 47 -2.46 8.80 2.97
N LEU A 48 -2.13 10.09 2.86
CA LEU A 48 -2.97 11.18 3.28
C LEU A 48 -3.82 11.67 2.11
N HIS A 49 -5.11 11.84 2.37
CA HIS A 49 -6.02 12.59 1.53
C HIS A 49 -6.54 13.78 2.34
N ARG A 50 -6.11 15.00 1.97
CA ARG A 50 -6.62 16.25 2.56
C ARG A 50 -7.80 16.73 1.74
N LEU A 51 -8.90 17.07 2.40
CA LEU A 51 -10.01 17.71 1.71
C LEU A 51 -9.71 19.20 1.54
N SER A 52 -10.23 19.77 0.46
CA SER A 52 -10.03 21.17 0.13
C SER A 52 -10.53 22.09 1.24
N SER A 53 -9.68 23.05 1.64
CA SER A 53 -9.98 24.04 2.68
C SER A 53 -11.23 24.85 2.31
N GLY A 54 -12.32 24.69 3.07
CA GLY A 54 -13.54 25.50 2.93
C GLY A 54 -14.86 24.73 3.00
N GLY A 55 -14.84 23.40 3.03
CA GLY A 55 -16.04 22.57 3.20
C GLY A 55 -16.05 21.85 4.55
N THR A 56 -17.22 21.73 5.18
CA THR A 56 -17.40 20.80 6.30
C THR A 56 -17.52 19.37 5.76
N LEU A 57 -16.59 18.48 6.17
CA LEU A 57 -16.67 17.06 5.82
C LEU A 57 -17.92 16.43 6.45
N SER A 58 -18.90 16.09 5.63
CA SER A 58 -20.00 15.24 6.06
C SER A 58 -19.50 13.79 6.11
N ILE A 59 -19.28 13.27 7.32
CA ILE A 59 -18.87 11.88 7.55
C ILE A 59 -19.84 10.90 6.86
N SER A 60 -21.14 11.20 6.86
CA SER A 60 -22.13 10.36 6.16
C SER A 60 -21.93 10.35 4.64
N LYS A 61 -21.60 11.47 4.00
CA LYS A 61 -21.26 11.52 2.57
C LYS A 61 -19.95 10.78 2.26
N LEU A 62 -18.95 10.91 3.14
CA LEU A 62 -17.70 10.16 2.99
C LEU A 62 -17.94 8.66 3.08
N ARG A 63 -18.74 8.21 4.07
CA ARG A 63 -19.16 6.80 4.21
C ARG A 63 -19.80 6.29 2.92
N GLN A 64 -20.76 7.04 2.37
CA GLN A 64 -21.42 6.68 1.11
C GLN A 64 -20.45 6.61 -0.07
N THR A 65 -19.52 7.56 -0.17
CA THR A 65 -18.54 7.60 -1.26
C THR A 65 -17.61 6.40 -1.21
N LEU A 66 -17.06 6.08 -0.04
CA LEU A 66 -16.23 4.90 0.13
C LEU A 66 -16.99 3.61 -0.14
N GLN A 67 -18.25 3.51 0.31
CA GLN A 67 -19.08 2.36 -0.01
C GLN A 67 -19.16 2.15 -1.54
N HIS A 68 -19.33 3.22 -2.33
CA HIS A 68 -19.31 3.11 -3.79
C HIS A 68 -17.96 2.63 -4.34
N VAL A 69 -16.84 3.12 -3.81
CA VAL A 69 -15.49 2.68 -4.22
C VAL A 69 -15.28 1.19 -3.90
N LEU A 70 -15.73 0.73 -2.73
CA LEU A 70 -15.66 -0.68 -2.32
C LEU A 70 -16.56 -1.57 -3.18
N ILE A 71 -17.76 -1.10 -3.57
CA ILE A 71 -18.62 -1.82 -4.53
C ILE A 71 -17.92 -1.92 -5.88
N LYS A 72 -17.31 -0.81 -6.34
CA LYS A 72 -16.67 -0.70 -7.65
C LYS A 72 -15.46 -1.62 -7.79
N HIS A 73 -14.68 -1.81 -6.72
CA HIS A 73 -13.40 -2.53 -6.73
C HIS A 73 -13.36 -3.65 -5.71
N SER A 74 -12.94 -4.83 -6.14
CA SER A 74 -12.74 -5.97 -5.24
C SER A 74 -11.46 -5.87 -4.41
N ALA A 75 -10.44 -5.13 -4.88
CA ALA A 75 -9.13 -5.07 -4.22
C ALA A 75 -9.23 -4.64 -2.74
N PRO A 76 -9.92 -3.53 -2.37
CA PRO A 76 -10.13 -3.16 -0.97
C PRO A 76 -10.97 -4.14 -0.13
N ARG A 77 -11.62 -5.12 -0.76
CA ARG A 77 -12.40 -6.17 -0.10
C ARG A 77 -11.72 -7.54 -0.17
N THR A 78 -10.48 -7.56 -0.63
CA THR A 78 -9.70 -8.79 -0.76
C THR A 78 -8.89 -8.99 0.52
N SER A 79 -8.91 -10.20 1.07
CA SER A 79 -7.99 -10.65 2.11
C SER A 79 -7.08 -11.73 1.57
N LEU A 80 -5.90 -11.86 2.17
CA LEU A 80 -4.89 -12.88 1.83
C LEU A 80 -4.70 -13.81 3.01
N ASP A 81 -4.82 -15.11 2.75
CA ASP A 81 -4.75 -16.14 3.78
C ASP A 81 -4.02 -17.37 3.24
N PHE A 82 -3.15 -17.96 4.05
CA PHE A 82 -2.33 -19.09 3.60
C PHE A 82 -3.03 -20.40 3.93
N ASP A 83 -3.42 -21.15 2.89
CA ASP A 83 -4.01 -22.48 3.04
C ASP A 83 -2.89 -23.49 3.27
N THR A 84 -2.69 -23.88 4.52
CA THR A 84 -1.63 -24.82 4.94
C THR A 84 -1.79 -26.20 4.34
N ASN A 85 -3.02 -26.64 4.03
CA ASN A 85 -3.27 -27.94 3.45
C ASN A 85 -2.87 -27.99 1.97
N LYS A 86 -3.10 -26.89 1.25
CA LYS A 86 -2.76 -26.75 -0.16
C LYS A 86 -1.36 -26.14 -0.39
N ASN A 87 -0.71 -25.69 0.69
CA ASN A 87 0.58 -25.00 0.66
C ASN A 87 0.60 -23.83 -0.34
N ILE A 88 -0.48 -23.04 -0.36
CA ILE A 88 -0.67 -21.94 -1.32
C ILE A 88 -1.31 -20.74 -0.64
N LEU A 89 -0.88 -19.54 -1.03
CA LEU A 89 -1.54 -18.31 -0.61
C LEU A 89 -2.85 -18.16 -1.39
N MET A 90 -3.95 -18.01 -0.67
CA MET A 90 -5.27 -17.78 -1.21
C MET A 90 -5.64 -16.31 -1.08
N GLN A 91 -6.47 -15.83 -2.00
CA GLN A 91 -7.16 -14.55 -1.93
C GLN A 91 -8.66 -14.80 -1.79
N LYS A 92 -9.30 -14.05 -0.90
CA LYS A 92 -10.73 -14.15 -0.61
C LYS A 92 -11.36 -12.77 -0.78
N ILE A 93 -12.39 -12.67 -1.61
CA ILE A 93 -13.14 -11.42 -1.79
C ILE A 93 -14.35 -11.47 -0.87
N ILE A 94 -14.42 -10.51 0.04
CA ILE A 94 -15.52 -10.34 1.00
C ILE A 94 -16.75 -9.78 0.30
N ASP A 95 -17.92 -10.36 0.59
CA ASP A 95 -19.20 -9.85 0.09
C ASP A 95 -19.56 -8.49 0.70
N HIS A 96 -20.30 -7.71 -0.07
CA HIS A 96 -20.83 -6.39 0.27
C HIS A 96 -22.37 -6.31 0.16
N THR A 97 -23.04 -7.39 -0.27
CA THR A 97 -24.48 -7.41 -0.59
C THR A 97 -25.40 -7.10 0.59
N ASP A 98 -24.93 -7.27 1.82
CA ASP A 98 -25.77 -7.21 3.02
C ASP A 98 -25.91 -5.80 3.66
N ASN A 99 -25.49 -4.72 2.99
CA ASN A 99 -25.50 -3.33 3.53
C ASN A 99 -24.79 -3.17 4.89
N LYS A 100 -23.97 -4.14 5.29
CA LYS A 100 -23.16 -4.09 6.50
C LYS A 100 -22.04 -3.09 6.29
N GLU A 101 -21.70 -2.33 7.34
CA GLU A 101 -20.54 -1.44 7.31
C GLU A 101 -19.29 -2.31 7.07
N LEU A 102 -18.77 -2.25 5.85
CA LEU A 102 -17.55 -2.95 5.49
C LEU A 102 -16.33 -2.28 6.08
N PHE A 103 -16.45 -1.08 6.63
CA PHE A 103 -15.32 -0.37 7.15
C PHE A 103 -15.61 0.29 8.47
N THR A 104 -14.57 0.36 9.30
CA THR A 104 -14.60 1.10 10.56
C THR A 104 -13.78 2.37 10.40
N PHE A 105 -14.39 3.50 10.74
CA PHE A 105 -13.68 4.75 10.92
C PHE A 105 -13.26 4.92 12.36
N ILE A 106 -11.98 5.21 12.55
CA ILE A 106 -11.45 5.64 13.83
C ILE A 106 -11.27 7.15 13.74
N GLU A 107 -12.05 7.89 14.52
CA GLU A 107 -11.87 9.33 14.66
C GLU A 107 -10.68 9.62 15.58
N SER A 108 -9.82 10.54 15.15
CA SER A 108 -8.63 10.97 15.87
C SER A 108 -8.46 12.48 15.72
N THR A 109 -7.80 13.09 16.69
CA THR A 109 -7.51 14.53 16.69
C THR A 109 -6.00 14.73 16.73
N PHE A 110 -5.52 15.81 16.12
CA PHE A 110 -4.12 16.22 16.23
C PHE A 110 -4.01 17.74 16.27
N GLU A 111 -3.17 18.23 17.17
CA GLU A 111 -2.98 19.68 17.34
C GLU A 111 -1.77 20.15 16.54
N THR A 112 -0.70 19.33 16.53
CA THR A 112 0.60 19.66 15.94
C THR A 112 0.98 18.73 14.77
N ASP A 113 1.95 19.16 13.96
CA ASP A 113 2.54 18.31 12.90
C ASP A 113 3.27 17.09 13.49
N GLU A 114 3.80 17.20 14.72
CA GLU A 114 4.44 16.08 15.41
C GLU A 114 3.42 14.99 15.77
N ASP A 115 2.25 15.38 16.28
CA ASP A 115 1.13 14.46 16.55
C ASP A 115 0.68 13.75 15.27
N PHE A 116 0.55 14.51 14.18
CA PHE A 116 0.21 13.97 12.87
C PHE A 116 1.25 12.96 12.36
N ASN A 117 2.54 13.31 12.45
CA ASN A 117 3.63 12.42 12.07
C ASN A 117 3.67 11.14 12.91
N LYS A 118 3.32 11.23 14.19
CA LYS A 118 3.18 10.07 15.07
C LYS A 118 2.03 9.16 14.64
N ILE A 119 0.88 9.71 14.26
CA ILE A 119 -0.23 8.92 13.71
C ILE A 119 0.21 8.19 12.44
N MET A 120 0.85 8.90 11.50
CA MET A 120 1.37 8.30 10.26
C MET A 120 2.41 7.21 10.53
N HIS A 121 3.32 7.43 11.50
CA HIS A 121 4.33 6.45 11.88
C HIS A 121 3.69 5.18 12.47
N ASN A 122 2.72 5.34 13.37
CA ASN A 122 2.00 4.20 13.96
C ASN A 122 1.25 3.40 12.91
N GLU A 123 0.64 4.07 11.93
CA GLU A 123 -0.02 3.39 10.82
C GLU A 123 0.97 2.65 9.92
N ARG A 124 2.17 3.20 9.65
CA ARG A 124 3.22 2.43 8.95
C ARG A 124 3.57 1.13 9.68
N GLY A 125 3.59 1.14 11.02
CA GLY A 125 3.89 -0.06 11.83
C GLY A 125 2.68 -0.95 12.16
N ASN A 126 1.48 -0.66 11.66
CA ASN A 126 0.27 -1.38 12.07
C ASN A 126 0.23 -2.80 11.46
N PRO A 127 0.28 -3.87 12.27
CA PRO A 127 0.35 -5.24 11.77
C PRO A 127 -1.00 -5.81 11.29
N ASN A 128 -2.11 -5.10 11.53
CA ASN A 128 -3.47 -5.60 11.27
C ASN A 128 -3.99 -5.27 9.84
N ASN A 129 -3.13 -4.85 8.91
CA ASN A 129 -3.54 -4.24 7.63
C ASN A 129 -3.79 -5.21 6.47
N PHE A 130 -3.72 -6.52 6.70
CA PHE A 130 -4.23 -7.49 5.71
C PHE A 130 -5.77 -7.47 5.62
N HIS A 131 -6.43 -6.71 6.50
CA HIS A 131 -7.86 -6.45 6.49
C HIS A 131 -8.06 -4.99 6.05
N LEU A 132 -8.22 -4.78 4.74
CA LEU A 132 -8.30 -3.46 4.07
C LEU A 132 -9.57 -2.64 4.41
N LEU A 133 -10.24 -2.99 5.50
CA LEU A 133 -11.53 -2.51 5.96
C LEU A 133 -11.41 -1.49 7.11
N ALA A 134 -10.21 -1.07 7.49
CA ALA A 134 -9.99 -0.07 8.53
C ALA A 134 -9.38 1.21 7.96
N GLY A 135 -9.96 2.36 8.29
CA GLY A 135 -9.43 3.68 7.93
C GLY A 135 -9.47 4.65 9.12
N ILE A 136 -8.56 5.63 9.14
CA ILE A 136 -8.50 6.65 10.19
C ILE A 136 -8.95 7.99 9.63
N ILE A 137 -9.89 8.64 10.34
CA ILE A 137 -10.32 10.01 10.08
C ILE A 137 -9.68 10.91 11.13
N CYS A 138 -9.01 11.96 10.70
CA CYS A 138 -8.44 12.96 11.58
C CYS A 138 -9.18 14.30 11.49
N GLU A 139 -9.28 15.03 12.61
CA GLU A 139 -9.71 16.44 12.61
C GLU A 139 -8.84 17.30 11.66
N LYS A 140 -9.40 18.42 11.18
CA LYS A 140 -8.85 19.28 10.10
C LYS A 140 -8.88 18.64 8.71
N ASP A 141 -9.94 17.88 8.43
CA ASP A 141 -10.27 17.37 7.08
C ASP A 141 -9.18 16.48 6.46
N ALA A 142 -8.48 15.70 7.30
CA ALA A 142 -7.44 14.77 6.89
C ALA A 142 -7.93 13.32 7.00
N LEU A 143 -7.90 12.59 5.90
CA LEU A 143 -8.20 11.17 5.85
C LEU A 143 -6.90 10.38 5.65
N ILE A 144 -6.67 9.40 6.51
CA ILE A 144 -5.54 8.49 6.40
C ILE A 144 -6.09 7.12 6.02
N PHE A 145 -5.69 6.67 4.85
CA PHE A 145 -5.92 5.29 4.40
C PHE A 145 -4.61 4.55 4.50
N ASN A 146 -4.67 3.29 4.93
CA ASN A 146 -3.51 2.45 5.07
C ASN A 146 -3.79 1.11 4.39
N PHE A 147 -3.15 0.91 3.24
CA PHE A 147 -3.28 -0.33 2.48
C PHE A 147 -1.97 -1.09 2.51
N HIS A 148 -2.06 -2.41 2.43
CA HIS A 148 -0.88 -3.27 2.33
C HIS A 148 -0.44 -3.40 0.86
N HIS A 149 0.86 -3.27 0.58
CA HIS A 149 1.39 -3.24 -0.80
C HIS A 149 1.09 -4.54 -1.58
N ALA A 150 0.92 -5.66 -0.86
CA ALA A 150 0.51 -6.93 -1.47
C ALA A 150 -0.87 -6.89 -2.14
N LEU A 151 -1.71 -5.88 -1.87
CA LEU A 151 -3.05 -5.74 -2.46
C LEU A 151 -3.26 -4.40 -3.16
N PHE A 152 -2.29 -3.48 -3.03
CA PHE A 152 -2.43 -2.10 -3.47
C PHE A 152 -1.08 -1.53 -3.87
N ASP A 153 -0.98 -0.87 -5.00
CA ASP A 153 0.26 -0.23 -5.47
C ASP A 153 0.05 1.28 -5.71
N PHE A 154 1.11 2.00 -6.09
CA PHE A 154 1.01 3.44 -6.36
C PHE A 154 0.00 3.77 -7.47
N PRO A 155 -0.06 3.04 -8.60
CA PRO A 155 -1.14 3.20 -9.57
C PRO A 155 -2.54 2.99 -8.98
N SER A 156 -2.74 1.94 -8.18
CA SER A 156 -4.02 1.66 -7.50
C SER A 156 -4.39 2.78 -6.52
N MET A 157 -3.42 3.35 -5.82
CA MET A 157 -3.61 4.53 -4.96
C MET A 157 -4.03 5.75 -5.75
N LYS A 158 -3.41 5.99 -6.90
CA LYS A 158 -3.84 7.06 -7.80
C LYS A 158 -5.27 6.82 -8.29
N MET A 159 -5.61 5.60 -8.69
CA MET A 159 -6.97 5.25 -9.13
C MET A 159 -8.00 5.36 -8.00
N PHE A 160 -7.66 4.97 -6.77
CA PHE A 160 -8.53 5.09 -5.61
C PHE A 160 -8.75 6.54 -5.22
N ARG A 161 -7.69 7.36 -5.20
CA ARG A 161 -7.81 8.80 -4.97
C ARG A 161 -8.65 9.44 -6.06
N GLN A 162 -8.37 9.10 -7.32
CA GLN A 162 -9.20 9.52 -8.44
C GLN A 162 -10.63 9.09 -8.22
N ASP A 163 -10.96 7.85 -7.90
CA ASP A 163 -12.35 7.41 -7.71
C ASP A 163 -13.03 8.01 -6.47
N LEU A 164 -12.26 8.34 -5.44
CA LEU A 164 -12.73 9.14 -4.30
C LEU A 164 -13.08 10.57 -4.75
N ASP A 165 -12.28 11.14 -5.65
CA ASP A 165 -12.50 12.45 -6.29
C ASP A 165 -13.53 12.39 -7.45
N TYR A 166 -13.71 11.23 -8.07
CA TYR A 166 -14.22 10.99 -9.42
C TYR A 166 -15.21 9.83 -9.42
N ALA A 167 -16.20 9.83 -8.52
CA ALA A 167 -17.36 8.94 -8.61
C ALA A 167 -18.22 9.18 -9.89
N VAL A 168 -17.62 9.43 -11.06
CA VAL A 168 -18.17 9.44 -12.42
C VAL A 168 -17.13 8.86 -13.40
N ALA A 169 -17.26 7.58 -13.77
CA ALA A 169 -16.67 6.89 -14.94
C ALA A 169 -15.35 6.07 -14.78
N LYS A 170 -15.31 4.94 -15.51
CA LYS A 170 -14.35 3.80 -15.51
C LYS A 170 -13.47 3.84 -16.78
N GLN A 171 -12.32 3.15 -16.93
CA GLN A 171 -12.08 1.69 -16.91
C GLN A 171 -10.57 1.33 -17.07
N GLN A 172 -10.20 0.04 -16.98
CA GLN A 172 -8.82 -0.53 -16.83
C GLN A 172 -8.44 -1.52 -17.98
N ILE A 173 -7.14 -1.90 -18.11
CA ILE A 173 -6.55 -2.75 -19.19
C ILE A 173 -5.61 -3.85 -18.64
N PRO A 174 -5.45 -5.04 -19.28
CA PRO A 174 -4.64 -6.17 -18.78
C PRO A 174 -3.25 -6.35 -19.44
N MET A 175 -2.33 -7.04 -18.74
CA MET A 175 -0.95 -7.35 -19.17
C MET A 175 -0.67 -8.86 -19.26
N THR A 176 -0.21 -9.35 -20.43
CA THR A 176 0.11 -10.78 -20.63
C THR A 176 1.43 -11.08 -21.37
N VAL A 177 2.32 -10.10 -21.61
CA VAL A 177 3.53 -10.30 -22.45
C VAL A 177 4.87 -10.31 -21.67
N ALA A 178 4.87 -10.05 -20.36
CA ALA A 178 6.11 -9.74 -19.62
C ALA A 178 7.05 -10.92 -19.28
N ASN A 179 6.57 -12.17 -19.22
CA ASN A 179 7.37 -13.26 -18.63
C ASN A 179 8.55 -13.74 -19.48
N ALA A 180 8.39 -13.83 -20.81
CA ALA A 180 9.46 -14.34 -21.69
C ALA A 180 10.67 -13.39 -21.77
N PHE A 181 10.41 -12.08 -21.68
CA PHE A 181 11.44 -11.05 -21.70
C PHE A 181 12.38 -11.14 -20.49
N TRP A 182 11.85 -11.36 -19.28
CA TRP A 182 12.68 -11.39 -18.07
C TRP A 182 13.58 -12.62 -17.97
N LEU A 183 13.17 -13.76 -18.54
CA LEU A 183 14.00 -14.96 -18.57
C LEU A 183 15.25 -14.78 -19.43
N ASP A 184 15.09 -14.13 -20.59
CA ASP A 184 16.18 -13.82 -21.51
C ASP A 184 17.09 -12.71 -20.95
N ALA A 185 16.48 -11.62 -20.45
CA ALA A 185 17.23 -10.47 -19.93
C ALA A 185 18.04 -10.76 -18.66
N LEU A 186 17.69 -11.80 -17.90
CA LEU A 186 18.34 -12.14 -16.63
C LEU A 186 19.19 -13.42 -16.69
N CYS A 187 19.26 -14.14 -17.82
CA CYS A 187 19.95 -15.43 -17.87
C CYS A 187 21.46 -15.32 -17.58
N ASP A 188 22.05 -14.17 -17.92
CA ASP A 188 23.48 -13.88 -17.74
C ASP A 188 23.75 -12.95 -16.55
N CYS A 189 22.74 -12.64 -15.75
CA CYS A 189 22.91 -11.78 -14.58
C CYS A 189 23.59 -12.60 -13.46
N GLU A 190 24.78 -12.17 -13.02
CA GLU A 190 25.46 -12.74 -11.86
C GLU A 190 24.70 -12.34 -10.58
N MET A 191 23.59 -13.02 -10.28
CA MET A 191 22.72 -12.71 -9.14
C MET A 191 23.43 -12.82 -7.78
N ASP A 192 24.54 -13.57 -7.73
CA ASP A 192 25.39 -13.73 -6.55
C ASP A 192 26.41 -12.60 -6.38
N ARG A 193 26.58 -11.75 -7.40
CA ARG A 193 27.48 -10.61 -7.34
C ARG A 193 26.84 -9.45 -6.60
N SER A 194 27.03 -9.44 -5.29
CA SER A 194 26.63 -8.32 -4.45
C SER A 194 27.38 -7.04 -4.85
N LEU A 195 26.64 -5.96 -5.11
CA LEU A 195 27.20 -4.63 -5.23
C LEU A 195 27.85 -4.23 -3.90
N GLN A 196 29.16 -4.08 -3.90
CA GLN A 196 29.93 -3.61 -2.75
C GLN A 196 29.69 -2.11 -2.58
N LEU A 197 28.66 -1.74 -1.82
CA LEU A 197 28.42 -0.38 -1.39
C LEU A 197 29.15 -0.14 -0.06
N PRO A 198 29.68 1.07 0.19
CA PRO A 198 30.18 1.41 1.52
C PRO A 198 29.03 1.34 2.52
N PHE A 199 29.22 0.63 3.62
CA PHE A 199 28.25 0.53 4.70
C PHE A 199 28.96 0.71 6.04
N ASP A 200 28.29 1.37 6.98
CA ASP A 200 28.83 1.60 8.33
C ASP A 200 28.66 0.37 9.23
N ARG A 201 27.85 -0.62 8.82
CA ARG A 201 27.57 -1.85 9.58
C ARG A 201 27.44 -3.05 8.64
N HIS A 202 28.16 -4.13 8.96
CA HIS A 202 28.06 -5.39 8.22
C HIS A 202 26.76 -6.11 8.53
N ARG A 203 26.19 -6.78 7.52
CA ARG A 203 25.08 -7.71 7.69
C ARG A 203 25.61 -9.02 8.28
N VAL A 204 25.10 -9.43 9.43
CA VAL A 204 25.41 -10.75 10.01
C VAL A 204 24.60 -11.81 9.24
N SER A 205 25.21 -12.96 8.93
CA SER A 205 24.64 -13.98 8.04
C SER A 205 23.31 -14.59 8.53
N ASP A 206 23.10 -14.59 9.85
CA ASP A 206 21.97 -15.26 10.50
C ASP A 206 20.91 -14.28 11.03
N GLU A 207 21.02 -12.99 10.68
CA GLU A 207 20.05 -11.98 11.12
C GLU A 207 18.90 -11.80 10.12
N HIS A 208 17.67 -11.89 10.65
CA HIS A 208 16.47 -11.40 9.96
C HIS A 208 16.65 -9.94 9.56
N ARG A 209 15.99 -9.52 8.48
CA ARG A 209 16.02 -8.10 8.10
C ARG A 209 15.28 -7.31 9.18
N ALA A 210 15.89 -6.22 9.63
CA ALA A 210 15.26 -5.34 10.60
C ALA A 210 14.04 -4.59 10.04
N GLY A 211 13.96 -4.42 8.71
CA GLY A 211 12.93 -3.61 8.04
C GLY A 211 12.95 -2.13 8.39
N ARG A 212 13.97 -1.67 9.12
CA ARG A 212 14.12 -0.27 9.50
C ARG A 212 14.76 0.49 8.34
N GLY A 213 14.17 1.63 8.00
CA GLY A 213 14.69 2.56 7.02
C GLY A 213 14.57 3.99 7.52
N THR A 214 15.41 4.87 6.97
CA THR A 214 15.25 6.31 7.10
C THR A 214 15.08 6.91 5.70
N SER A 215 14.45 8.07 5.61
CA SER A 215 14.28 8.79 4.36
C SER A 215 14.96 10.15 4.49
N ILE A 216 15.76 10.50 3.50
CA ILE A 216 16.39 11.81 3.38
C ILE A 216 15.91 12.40 2.07
N SER A 217 15.36 13.61 2.14
CA SER A 217 14.85 14.31 0.97
C SER A 217 15.84 15.39 0.53
N PHE A 218 16.14 15.44 -0.76
CA PHE A 218 16.91 16.50 -1.40
C PHE A 218 16.02 17.19 -2.44
N GLN A 219 16.19 18.49 -2.58
CA GLN A 219 15.49 19.29 -3.59
C GLN A 219 16.53 19.81 -4.58
N PHE A 220 16.31 19.51 -5.86
CA PHE A 220 17.06 20.16 -6.92
C PHE A 220 16.41 21.50 -7.23
N ASP A 221 17.23 22.52 -7.48
CA ASP A 221 16.71 23.80 -7.94
C ASP A 221 16.14 23.68 -9.37
N ASN A 222 15.49 24.76 -9.80
CA ASN A 222 14.85 24.82 -11.10
C ASN A 222 15.85 24.73 -12.26
N ASP A 223 17.06 25.24 -12.09
CA ASP A 223 18.06 25.31 -13.16
C ASP A 223 18.65 23.91 -13.41
N LEU A 224 18.99 23.19 -12.33
CA LEU A 224 19.45 21.81 -12.39
C LEU A 224 18.34 20.87 -12.88
N SER A 225 17.10 21.07 -12.44
CA SER A 225 15.95 20.30 -12.93
C SER A 225 15.76 20.47 -14.44
N LYS A 226 15.87 21.70 -14.96
CA LYS A 226 15.81 21.98 -16.40
C LYS A 226 16.99 21.38 -17.15
N ALA A 227 18.19 21.39 -16.57
CA ALA A 227 19.37 20.78 -17.17
C ALA A 227 19.18 19.26 -17.36
N PHE A 228 18.65 18.57 -16.35
CA PHE A 228 18.30 17.14 -16.48
C PHE A 228 17.27 16.87 -17.56
N LEU A 229 16.19 17.67 -17.62
CA LEU A 229 15.15 17.53 -18.65
C LEU A 229 15.71 17.77 -20.07
N THR A 230 16.58 18.77 -20.21
CA THR A 230 17.23 19.09 -21.48
C THR A 230 18.14 17.96 -21.92
N TYR A 231 18.96 17.44 -21.01
CA TYR A 231 19.83 16.30 -21.28
C TYR A 231 19.00 15.08 -21.70
N ALA A 232 17.99 14.70 -20.92
CA ALA A 232 17.14 13.55 -21.21
C ALA A 232 16.48 13.67 -22.58
N SER A 233 15.93 14.84 -22.90
CA SER A 233 15.31 15.13 -24.21
C SER A 233 16.32 15.05 -25.36
N THR A 234 17.52 15.57 -25.16
CA THR A 234 18.60 15.57 -26.17
C THR A 234 19.01 14.14 -26.56
N TYR A 235 19.01 13.23 -25.60
CA TYR A 235 19.42 11.83 -25.81
C TYR A 235 18.25 10.85 -25.95
N ASN A 236 17.02 11.35 -26.09
CA ASN A 236 15.81 10.53 -26.16
C ASN A 236 15.68 9.52 -24.99
N ILE A 237 16.09 9.96 -23.80
CA ILE A 237 15.97 9.22 -22.54
C ILE A 237 14.73 9.74 -21.81
N LYS A 238 13.96 8.84 -21.18
CA LYS A 238 12.82 9.24 -20.34
C LYS A 238 13.29 9.49 -18.92
N LEU A 239 12.92 10.65 -18.37
CA LEU A 239 12.95 10.89 -16.94
C LEU A 239 11.58 10.54 -16.37
N GLU A 240 11.48 9.42 -15.68
CA GLU A 240 10.23 9.01 -15.03
C GLU A 240 10.17 9.60 -13.62
N TYR A 241 9.09 10.35 -13.37
CA TYR A 241 8.74 10.84 -12.03
C TYR A 241 7.74 9.85 -11.42
N TYR A 242 8.14 9.21 -10.32
CA TYR A 242 7.32 8.27 -9.56
C TYR A 242 6.72 8.95 -8.33
#